data_AF-A0A9D2HAE6-F1
#
_entry.id   AF-A0A9D2HAE6-F1
#
_cell.length_a   1.000
_cell.length_b   1.000
_cell.length_c   1.000
_cell.angle_alpha   90.00
_cell.angle_beta   90.00
_cell.angle_gamma   90.00
#
_symmetry.space_group_name_H-M   'P 1'
#
loop_
_entity.id
_entity.type
_entity.pdbx_description
1 polymer ?
#
loop_
_entity_poly.entity_id
_entity_poly.type
_entity_poly.pdbx_seq_one_letter_code
_entity_poly.pdbx_strand_id
1 'polypeptide(L)'
;MNLLIEKFERIKEIDHDWAQTVYEERKQNTTPENKELVNAFNELFSTAREAYKKDAKKTESIFKTYMTDDGAWLLEDVISSLEIFFTLSELREMQASDEEKAKKVIEYLFDNAIVYFDRQFANVYDEFGFQTLDSFYNTARVLDGLTEYYVMQHLSSEAIKRDLKSETEFGENTCGYLAHKISENYHTLQMNILMDMIRADKEK
;
A
#
# COMPACT_ATOMS: atom_id res chain seq x y z
N MET A 1 11.19 -14.84 10.02
CA MET A 1 11.41 -16.14 9.34
C MET A 1 10.92 -17.30 10.18
N ASN A 2 11.53 -17.62 11.33
CA ASN A 2 10.97 -18.65 12.24
C ASN A 2 9.52 -18.35 12.65
N LEU A 3 9.23 -17.08 12.95
CA LEU A 3 7.87 -16.65 13.24
C LEU A 3 6.86 -16.93 12.11
N LEU A 4 7.26 -16.80 10.83
CA LEU A 4 6.36 -17.07 9.71
C LEU A 4 6.02 -18.57 9.61
N ILE A 5 7.03 -19.42 9.83
CA ILE A 5 6.87 -20.87 9.90
C ILE A 5 5.92 -21.24 11.04
N GLU A 6 6.13 -20.68 12.24
CA GLU A 6 5.24 -20.89 13.39
C GLU A 6 3.79 -20.50 13.08
N LYS A 7 3.55 -19.41 12.32
CA LYS A 7 2.20 -19.03 11.91
C LYS A 7 1.56 -20.02 10.93
N PHE A 8 2.34 -20.56 10.00
CA PHE A 8 1.87 -21.62 9.09
C PHE A 8 1.57 -22.93 9.81
N GLU A 9 2.36 -23.29 10.82
CA GLU A 9 2.12 -24.49 11.62
C GLU A 9 0.85 -24.31 12.47
N ARG A 10 0.72 -23.17 13.14
CA ARG A 10 -0.45 -22.85 13.96
C ARG A 10 -1.76 -22.88 13.18
N ILE A 11 -1.82 -22.27 11.99
CA ILE A 11 -3.08 -22.23 11.23
C ILE A 11 -3.50 -23.63 10.75
N LYS A 12 -2.53 -24.50 10.42
CA LYS A 12 -2.78 -25.90 10.05
C LYS A 12 -3.27 -26.77 11.21
N GLU A 13 -2.88 -26.44 12.44
CA GLU A 13 -3.38 -27.10 13.64
C GLU A 13 -4.86 -26.76 13.93
N ILE A 14 -5.28 -25.54 13.58
CA ILE A 14 -6.66 -25.07 13.76
C ILE A 14 -7.58 -25.69 12.69
N ASP A 15 -7.16 -25.64 11.43
CA ASP A 15 -7.89 -26.22 10.31
C ASP A 15 -6.88 -26.78 9.29
N HIS A 16 -6.96 -28.08 9.01
CA HIS A 16 -6.06 -28.74 8.07
C HIS A 16 -6.22 -28.20 6.64
N ASP A 17 -7.46 -27.85 6.27
CA ASP A 17 -7.86 -27.37 4.95
C ASP A 17 -8.06 -25.84 4.93
N TRP A 18 -7.46 -25.12 5.90
CA TRP A 18 -7.65 -23.69 6.14
C TRP A 18 -7.56 -22.82 4.88
N ALA A 19 -6.67 -23.16 3.93
CA ALA A 19 -6.45 -22.34 2.74
C ALA A 19 -7.70 -22.32 1.85
N GLN A 20 -8.38 -23.47 1.72
CA GLN A 20 -9.63 -23.59 0.99
C GLN A 20 -10.78 -22.94 1.78
N THR A 21 -10.85 -23.21 3.09
CA THR A 21 -11.87 -22.61 3.98
C THR A 21 -11.85 -21.08 3.89
N VAL A 22 -10.68 -20.46 4.07
CA VAL A 22 -10.52 -18.99 4.01
C VAL A 22 -10.85 -18.46 2.62
N TYR A 23 -10.44 -19.15 1.55
CA TYR A 23 -10.72 -18.73 0.18
C TYR A 23 -12.23 -18.71 -0.11
N GLU A 24 -12.95 -19.75 0.32
CA GLU A 24 -14.40 -19.84 0.15
C GLU A 24 -15.16 -18.81 0.99
N GLU A 25 -14.78 -18.62 2.25
CA GLU A 25 -15.39 -17.62 3.13
C GLU A 25 -15.24 -16.20 2.55
N ARG A 26 -14.06 -15.86 2.02
CA ARG A 26 -13.85 -14.56 1.34
C ARG A 26 -14.75 -14.38 0.13
N LYS A 27 -14.98 -15.44 -0.65
CA LYS A 27 -15.83 -15.39 -1.85
C LYS A 27 -17.32 -15.24 -1.51
N GLN A 28 -17.77 -15.85 -0.41
CA GLN A 28 -19.18 -15.80 0.01
C GLN A 28 -19.56 -14.46 0.66
N ASN A 29 -18.58 -13.64 1.05
CA ASN A 29 -18.77 -12.34 1.70
C ASN A 29 -19.67 -12.42 2.96
N THR A 30 -19.59 -13.55 3.65
CA THR A 30 -20.28 -13.83 4.92
C THR A 30 -19.32 -13.67 6.09
N THR A 31 -19.85 -13.35 7.26
CA THR A 31 -19.05 -13.31 8.50
C THR A 31 -18.53 -14.72 8.82
N PRO A 32 -17.20 -14.92 8.93
CA PRO A 32 -16.65 -16.22 9.31
C PRO A 32 -17.14 -16.67 10.68
N GLU A 33 -17.52 -17.94 10.80
CA GLU A 33 -17.96 -18.51 12.07
C GLU A 33 -16.76 -18.83 12.99
N ASN A 34 -15.64 -19.28 12.42
CA ASN A 34 -14.44 -19.63 13.15
C ASN A 34 -13.54 -18.42 13.42
N LYS A 35 -13.81 -17.71 14.52
CA LYS A 35 -13.01 -16.55 14.96
C LYS A 35 -11.54 -16.88 15.21
N GLU A 36 -11.23 -18.10 15.64
CA GLU A 36 -9.86 -18.51 15.90
C GLU A 36 -9.07 -18.62 14.60
N LEU A 37 -9.68 -19.21 13.57
CA LEU A 37 -9.11 -19.27 12.23
C LEU A 37 -8.87 -17.89 11.63
N VAL A 38 -9.85 -16.97 11.75
CA VAL A 38 -9.69 -15.58 11.29
C VAL A 38 -8.52 -14.89 11.96
N ASN A 39 -8.39 -15.02 13.27
CA ASN A 39 -7.28 -14.41 14.01
C ASN A 39 -5.94 -15.00 13.58
N ALA A 40 -5.85 -16.34 13.45
CA ALA A 40 -4.64 -17.01 12.98
C ALA A 40 -4.26 -16.60 11.55
N PHE A 41 -5.25 -16.45 10.65
CA PHE A 41 -5.04 -15.96 9.30
C PHE A 41 -4.51 -14.52 9.28
N ASN A 42 -5.12 -13.62 10.04
CA ASN A 42 -4.67 -12.23 10.13
C ASN A 42 -3.23 -12.12 10.67
N GLU A 43 -2.89 -12.93 11.69
CA GLU A 43 -1.52 -13.03 12.20
C GLU A 43 -0.55 -13.56 11.14
N LEU A 44 -0.92 -14.60 10.41
CA LEU A 44 -0.13 -15.17 9.31
C LEU A 44 0.10 -14.12 8.22
N PHE A 45 -0.97 -13.46 7.76
CA PHE A 45 -0.91 -12.46 6.70
C PHE A 45 -0.02 -11.28 7.08
N SER A 46 -0.19 -10.72 8.28
CA SER A 46 0.66 -9.64 8.80
C SER A 46 2.12 -10.08 8.91
N THR A 47 2.38 -11.28 9.44
CA THR A 47 3.74 -11.83 9.55
C THR A 47 4.37 -12.07 8.17
N ALA A 48 3.58 -12.50 7.19
CA ALA A 48 4.02 -12.70 5.82
C ALA A 48 4.40 -11.39 5.13
N ARG A 49 3.59 -10.32 5.29
CA ARG A 49 3.92 -8.98 4.80
C ARG A 49 5.29 -8.53 5.34
N GLU A 50 5.47 -8.62 6.65
CA GLU A 50 6.72 -8.20 7.31
C GLU A 50 7.93 -9.07 6.95
N ALA A 51 7.72 -10.36 6.71
CA ALA A 51 8.78 -11.26 6.23
C ALA A 51 9.18 -10.91 4.78
N TYR A 52 8.19 -10.66 3.92
CA TYR A 52 8.39 -10.38 2.50
C TYR A 52 9.14 -9.05 2.29
N LYS A 53 8.78 -7.99 3.04
CA LYS A 53 9.51 -6.71 3.04
C LYS A 53 11.01 -6.88 3.36
N LYS A 54 11.35 -7.83 4.23
CA LYS A 54 12.74 -8.07 4.68
C LYS A 54 13.54 -8.94 3.73
N ASP A 55 12.93 -10.00 3.21
CA ASP A 55 13.58 -10.95 2.31
C ASP A 55 12.52 -11.71 1.50
N ALA A 56 12.20 -11.16 0.31
CA ALA A 56 11.22 -11.71 -0.60
C ALA A 56 11.55 -13.15 -1.01
N LYS A 57 12.79 -13.41 -1.45
CA LYS A 57 13.22 -14.73 -1.95
C LYS A 57 13.06 -15.83 -0.90
N LYS A 58 13.49 -15.57 0.33
CA LYS A 58 13.34 -16.53 1.42
C LYS A 58 11.89 -16.72 1.82
N THR A 59 11.09 -15.64 1.81
CA THR A 59 9.65 -15.71 2.09
C THR A 59 8.93 -16.57 1.05
N GLU A 60 9.18 -16.36 -0.25
CA GLU A 60 8.64 -17.19 -1.33
C GLU A 60 9.02 -18.67 -1.17
N SER A 61 10.25 -18.97 -0.77
CA SER A 61 10.69 -20.35 -0.51
C SER A 61 9.93 -21.00 0.64
N ILE A 62 9.60 -20.25 1.70
CA ILE A 62 8.77 -20.74 2.80
C ILE A 62 7.35 -21.01 2.30
N PHE A 63 6.76 -20.09 1.53
CA PHE A 63 5.44 -20.29 0.94
C PHE A 63 5.39 -21.56 0.09
N LYS A 64 6.36 -21.79 -0.80
CA LYS A 64 6.47 -23.04 -1.59
C LYS A 64 6.59 -24.31 -0.76
N THR A 65 7.07 -24.21 0.48
CA THR A 65 7.24 -25.37 1.37
C THR A 65 5.97 -25.65 2.18
N TYR A 66 5.28 -24.59 2.62
CA TYR A 66 4.13 -24.71 3.51
C TYR A 66 2.78 -24.65 2.82
N MET A 67 2.73 -24.24 1.54
CA MET A 67 1.50 -24.12 0.75
C MET A 67 1.57 -25.08 -0.43
N THR A 68 0.48 -25.80 -0.67
CA THR A 68 0.22 -26.51 -1.92
C THR A 68 -0.14 -25.53 -3.03
N ASP A 69 -0.24 -26.00 -4.28
CA ASP A 69 -0.59 -25.15 -5.43
C ASP A 69 -1.91 -24.38 -5.22
N ASP A 70 -2.88 -24.97 -4.51
CA ASP A 70 -4.17 -24.35 -4.19
C ASP A 70 -4.05 -23.14 -3.24
N GLY A 71 -2.90 -22.93 -2.61
CA GLY A 71 -2.61 -21.79 -1.74
C GLY A 71 -1.92 -20.61 -2.44
N ALA A 72 -1.56 -20.70 -3.71
CA ALA A 72 -0.76 -19.67 -4.39
C ALA A 72 -1.33 -18.24 -4.25
N TRP A 73 -2.67 -18.13 -4.17
CA TRP A 73 -3.40 -16.87 -3.98
C TRP A 73 -2.93 -16.06 -2.77
N LEU A 74 -2.52 -16.68 -1.66
CA LEU A 74 -2.14 -15.93 -0.46
C LEU A 74 -0.84 -15.17 -0.66
N LEU A 75 0.12 -15.77 -1.36
CA LEU A 75 1.37 -15.09 -1.67
C LEU A 75 1.12 -13.92 -2.61
N GLU A 76 0.27 -14.12 -3.62
CA GLU A 76 -0.15 -13.07 -4.55
C GLU A 76 -0.83 -11.91 -3.81
N ASP A 77 -1.74 -12.21 -2.88
CA ASP A 77 -2.40 -11.21 -2.04
C ASP A 77 -1.41 -10.47 -1.12
N VAL A 78 -0.44 -11.17 -0.54
CA VAL A 78 0.62 -10.54 0.26
C VAL A 78 1.44 -9.59 -0.62
N ILE A 79 1.84 -10.01 -1.81
CA ILE A 79 2.61 -9.19 -2.75
C ILE A 79 1.81 -7.96 -3.18
N SER A 80 0.54 -8.16 -3.57
CA SER A 80 -0.37 -7.08 -3.98
C SER A 80 -0.59 -6.07 -2.84
N SER A 81 -0.75 -6.54 -1.59
CA SER A 81 -0.86 -5.66 -0.42
C SER A 81 0.41 -4.85 -0.11
N LEU A 82 1.53 -5.15 -0.77
CA LEU A 82 2.80 -4.44 -0.61
C LEU A 82 3.15 -3.57 -1.83
N GLU A 83 2.25 -3.45 -2.82
CA GLU A 83 2.49 -2.63 -4.02
C GLU A 83 2.89 -1.19 -3.66
N ILE A 84 2.16 -0.56 -2.72
CA ILE A 84 2.44 0.79 -2.23
C ILE A 84 3.85 0.86 -1.62
N PHE A 85 4.17 -0.10 -0.74
CA PHE A 85 5.46 -0.17 -0.06
C PHE A 85 6.63 -0.26 -1.05
N PHE A 86 6.54 -1.13 -2.05
CA PHE A 86 7.61 -1.31 -3.03
C PHE A 86 7.69 -0.17 -4.04
N THR A 87 6.55 0.35 -4.50
CA THR A 87 6.51 1.46 -5.45
C THR A 87 7.17 2.72 -4.87
N LEU A 88 7.00 2.96 -3.57
CA LEU A 88 7.56 4.13 -2.89
C LEU A 88 8.99 3.91 -2.36
N SER A 89 9.70 2.87 -2.79
CA SER A 89 11.03 2.55 -2.25
C SER A 89 12.05 3.66 -2.47
N GLU A 90 12.14 4.22 -3.67
CA GLU A 90 13.10 5.29 -3.98
C GLU A 90 12.82 6.55 -3.15
N LEU A 91 11.54 6.92 -2.97
CA LEU A 91 11.17 8.05 -2.12
C LEU A 91 11.46 7.76 -0.63
N ARG A 92 11.25 6.52 -0.17
CA ARG A 92 11.56 6.11 1.21
C ARG A 92 13.07 6.10 1.48
N GLU A 93 13.86 5.61 0.53
CA GLU A 93 15.32 5.64 0.58
C GLU A 93 15.84 7.08 0.55
N MET A 94 15.26 7.92 -0.32
CA MET A 94 15.56 9.34 -0.40
C MET A 94 15.33 10.02 0.94
N GLN A 95 14.14 9.85 1.54
CA GLN A 95 13.83 10.34 2.88
C GLN A 95 14.87 9.94 3.92
N ALA A 96 15.32 8.69 3.91
CA ALA A 96 16.29 8.19 4.89
C ALA A 96 17.66 8.88 4.75
N SER A 97 18.01 9.34 3.55
CA SER A 97 19.26 10.04 3.25
C SER A 97 19.17 11.57 3.35
N ASP A 98 18.05 12.16 2.93
CA ASP A 98 17.78 13.60 2.85
C ASP A 98 16.26 13.83 2.92
N GLU A 99 15.76 14.07 4.12
CA GLU A 99 14.33 14.29 4.37
C GLU A 99 13.78 15.54 3.66
N GLU A 100 14.59 16.60 3.53
CA GLU A 100 14.17 17.83 2.86
C GLU A 100 14.06 17.64 1.35
N LYS A 101 14.95 16.84 0.75
CA LYS A 101 14.81 16.45 -0.66
C LYS A 101 13.53 15.64 -0.89
N ALA A 102 13.21 14.70 -0.01
CA ALA A 102 11.96 13.94 -0.11
C ALA A 102 10.71 14.84 -0.01
N LYS A 103 10.72 15.83 0.89
CA LYS A 103 9.63 16.83 0.98
C LYS A 103 9.50 17.65 -0.30
N LYS A 104 10.61 18.09 -0.91
CA LYS A 104 10.57 18.81 -2.20
C LYS A 104 9.99 17.98 -3.33
N VAL A 105 10.30 16.67 -3.37
CA VAL A 105 9.67 15.75 -4.33
C VAL A 105 8.16 15.69 -4.09
N ILE A 106 7.75 15.50 -2.84
CA ILE A 106 6.32 15.45 -2.48
C ILE A 106 5.62 16.75 -2.88
N GLU A 107 6.21 17.90 -2.57
CA GLU A 107 5.69 19.21 -2.96
C GLU A 107 5.51 19.32 -4.48
N TYR A 108 6.54 18.97 -5.24
CA TYR A 108 6.49 18.97 -6.71
C TYR A 108 5.39 18.06 -7.26
N LEU A 109 5.27 16.85 -6.73
CA LEU A 109 4.24 15.90 -7.15
C LEU A 109 2.83 16.40 -6.80
N PHE A 110 2.65 17.04 -5.64
CA PHE A 110 1.38 17.66 -5.29
C PHE A 110 0.99 18.75 -6.27
N ASP A 111 1.93 19.62 -6.62
CA ASP A 111 1.65 20.79 -7.45
C ASP A 111 1.53 20.45 -8.94
N ASN A 112 2.08 19.32 -9.41
CA ASN A 112 2.17 18.99 -10.84
C ASN A 112 1.55 17.65 -11.24
N ALA A 113 1.17 16.79 -10.31
CA ALA A 113 0.52 15.51 -10.63
C ALA A 113 -0.76 15.20 -9.83
N ILE A 114 -0.90 15.69 -8.58
CA ILE A 114 -2.00 15.30 -7.68
C ILE A 114 -3.09 16.39 -7.63
N VAL A 115 -2.73 17.62 -7.27
CA VAL A 115 -3.71 18.73 -7.21
C VAL A 115 -3.99 19.28 -8.60
N TYR A 116 -2.92 19.43 -9.39
CA TYR A 116 -2.96 19.81 -10.80
C TYR A 116 -2.20 18.78 -11.61
N PHE A 117 -2.51 18.68 -12.91
CA PHE A 117 -1.85 17.74 -13.80
C PHE A 117 -1.09 18.45 -14.92
N ASP A 118 0.24 18.40 -14.85
CA ASP A 118 1.13 18.73 -15.97
C ASP A 118 1.51 17.44 -16.70
N ARG A 119 1.22 17.36 -18.00
CA ARG A 119 1.57 16.19 -18.83
C ARG A 119 3.07 15.89 -18.90
N GLN A 120 3.91 16.88 -18.58
CA GLN A 120 5.36 16.77 -18.64
C GLN A 120 6.03 16.65 -17.27
N PHE A 121 5.25 16.54 -16.18
CA PHE A 121 5.78 16.53 -14.81
C PHE A 121 6.87 15.47 -14.60
N ALA A 122 6.75 14.32 -15.28
CA ALA A 122 7.68 13.21 -15.08
C ALA A 122 9.03 13.40 -15.80
N ASN A 123 9.19 14.42 -16.64
CA ASN A 123 10.43 14.64 -17.40
C ASN A 123 11.61 15.10 -16.53
N VAL A 124 11.35 15.52 -15.28
CA VAL A 124 12.38 15.97 -14.32
C VAL A 124 12.74 14.88 -13.29
N TYR A 125 12.42 13.62 -13.57
CA TYR A 125 12.63 12.51 -12.64
C TYR A 125 14.10 12.38 -12.17
N ASP A 126 15.04 12.61 -13.09
CA ASP A 126 16.48 12.52 -12.84
C ASP A 126 17.00 13.70 -11.99
N GLU A 127 16.43 14.89 -12.15
CA GLU A 127 16.70 16.06 -11.29
C GLU A 127 16.32 15.78 -9.84
N PHE A 128 15.23 15.03 -9.62
CA PHE A 128 14.82 14.56 -8.30
C PHE A 128 15.60 13.32 -7.83
N GLY A 129 16.44 12.72 -8.66
CA GLY A 129 17.27 11.58 -8.34
C GLY A 129 16.54 10.24 -8.36
N PHE A 130 15.45 10.13 -9.13
CA PHE A 130 14.83 8.84 -9.44
C PHE A 130 15.62 8.14 -10.53
N GLN A 131 15.66 6.80 -10.47
CA GLN A 131 16.42 6.00 -11.43
C GLN A 131 15.76 5.97 -12.82
N THR A 132 14.43 6.01 -12.86
CA THR A 132 13.65 5.88 -14.09
C THR A 132 12.44 6.80 -14.07
N LEU A 133 12.00 7.19 -15.27
CA LEU A 133 10.75 7.92 -15.47
C LEU A 133 9.55 7.14 -14.90
N ASP A 134 9.50 5.83 -15.15
CA ASP A 134 8.42 4.97 -14.66
C ASP A 134 8.34 4.93 -13.14
N SER A 135 9.48 4.90 -12.44
CA SER A 135 9.51 4.93 -10.97
C SER A 135 8.92 6.23 -10.40
N PHE A 136 9.28 7.36 -11.01
CA PHE A 136 8.75 8.66 -10.61
C PHE A 136 7.25 8.79 -10.92
N TYR A 137 6.82 8.34 -12.09
CA TYR A 137 5.40 8.31 -12.47
C TYR A 137 4.59 7.41 -11.54
N ASN A 138 5.09 6.21 -11.23
CA ASN A 138 4.42 5.27 -10.33
C ASN A 138 4.36 5.81 -8.90
N THR A 139 5.40 6.52 -8.44
CA THR A 139 5.38 7.22 -7.16
C THR A 139 4.26 8.26 -7.12
N ALA A 140 4.13 9.08 -8.17
CA ALA A 140 3.05 10.05 -8.28
C ALA A 140 1.67 9.38 -8.27
N ARG A 141 1.49 8.33 -9.08
CA ARG A 141 0.25 7.55 -9.16
C ARG A 141 -0.18 6.97 -7.81
N VAL A 142 0.77 6.40 -7.06
CA VAL A 142 0.47 5.81 -5.74
C VAL A 142 0.11 6.89 -4.73
N LEU A 143 0.84 8.02 -4.71
CA LEU A 143 0.51 9.13 -3.80
C LEU A 143 -0.84 9.79 -4.15
N ASP A 144 -1.17 9.90 -5.43
CA ASP A 144 -2.47 10.38 -5.92
C ASP A 144 -3.60 9.45 -5.46
N GLY A 145 -3.47 8.14 -5.72
CA GLY A 145 -4.48 7.16 -5.29
C GLY A 145 -4.69 7.09 -3.78
N LEU A 146 -3.61 7.21 -2.99
CA LEU A 146 -3.72 7.33 -1.53
C LEU A 146 -4.46 8.62 -1.14
N THR A 147 -4.12 9.74 -1.77
CA THR A 147 -4.77 11.04 -1.52
C THR A 147 -6.26 10.99 -1.84
N GLU A 148 -6.62 10.44 -3.01
CA GLU A 148 -8.01 10.23 -3.42
C GLU A 148 -8.76 9.38 -2.38
N TYR A 149 -8.22 8.23 -2.00
CA TYR A 149 -8.81 7.36 -0.99
C TYR A 149 -9.07 8.10 0.32
N TYR A 150 -8.08 8.83 0.84
CA TYR A 150 -8.21 9.56 2.10
C TYR A 150 -9.27 10.67 2.04
N VAL A 151 -9.35 11.39 0.93
CA VAL A 151 -10.34 12.47 0.73
C VAL A 151 -11.74 11.87 0.58
N MET A 152 -11.90 10.80 -0.19
CA MET A 152 -13.18 10.10 -0.37
C MET A 152 -13.72 9.53 0.95
N GLN A 153 -12.85 9.01 1.81
CA GLN A 153 -13.24 8.46 3.12
C GLN A 153 -13.35 9.53 4.22
N HIS A 154 -13.08 10.80 3.91
CA HIS A 154 -13.09 11.91 4.88
C HIS A 154 -12.21 11.64 6.11
N LEU A 155 -11.03 11.06 5.90
CA LEU A 155 -10.14 10.71 7.01
C LEU A 155 -9.59 11.95 7.70
N SER A 156 -9.44 11.87 9.03
CA SER A 156 -8.75 12.90 9.80
C SER A 156 -7.24 12.85 9.55
N SER A 157 -6.54 13.98 9.77
CA SER A 157 -5.07 14.05 9.61
C SER A 157 -4.34 12.94 10.40
N GLU A 158 -4.78 12.65 11.61
CA GLU A 158 -4.19 11.58 12.44
C GLU A 158 -4.47 10.17 11.90
N ALA A 159 -5.63 9.95 11.27
CA ALA A 159 -5.91 8.69 10.60
C ALA A 159 -5.03 8.51 9.35
N ILE A 160 -4.87 9.58 8.55
CA ILE A 160 -3.99 9.60 7.38
C ILE A 160 -2.54 9.30 7.77
N LYS A 161 -2.00 9.94 8.81
CA LYS A 161 -0.62 9.69 9.28
C LYS A 161 -0.39 8.23 9.66
N ARG A 162 -1.34 7.63 10.41
CA ARG A 162 -1.23 6.22 10.82
C ARG A 162 -1.26 5.28 9.63
N ASP A 163 -2.15 5.53 8.67
CA ASP A 163 -2.28 4.72 7.47
C ASP A 163 -1.03 4.83 6.58
N LEU A 164 -0.59 6.05 6.29
CA LEU A 164 0.67 6.32 5.57
C LEU A 164 1.83 5.59 6.24
N LYS A 165 1.94 5.64 7.57
CA LYS A 165 3.03 4.97 8.28
C LYS A 165 3.01 3.46 8.08
N SER A 166 1.82 2.86 8.07
CA SER A 166 1.61 1.41 7.87
C SER A 166 1.97 0.98 6.44
N GLU A 167 1.47 1.70 5.45
CA GLU A 167 1.55 1.28 4.04
C GLU A 167 2.86 1.68 3.37
N THR A 168 3.49 2.77 3.79
CA THR A 168 4.69 3.34 3.12
C THR A 168 5.98 3.14 3.91
N GLU A 169 5.88 2.94 5.23
CA GLU A 169 6.97 3.02 6.20
C GLU A 169 7.73 4.36 6.24
N PHE A 170 7.16 5.43 5.71
CA PHE A 170 7.72 6.77 5.83
C PHE A 170 7.93 7.21 7.28
N GLY A 171 8.87 8.13 7.50
CA GLY A 171 9.14 8.74 8.80
C GLY A 171 7.98 9.63 9.25
N GLU A 172 7.87 9.86 10.56
CA GLU A 172 6.78 10.65 11.15
C GLU A 172 6.65 12.03 10.52
N ASN A 173 7.78 12.70 10.25
CA ASN A 173 7.81 14.01 9.62
C ASN A 173 7.25 13.98 8.20
N THR A 174 7.63 12.99 7.39
CA THR A 174 7.14 12.82 6.02
C THR A 174 5.66 12.48 6.00
N CYS A 175 5.20 11.58 6.87
CA CYS A 175 3.78 11.29 7.05
C CYS A 175 3.00 12.55 7.45
N GLY A 176 3.55 13.33 8.40
CA GLY A 176 2.96 14.58 8.83
C GLY A 176 2.90 15.62 7.72
N TYR A 177 3.94 15.71 6.90
CA TYR A 177 4.00 16.61 5.75
C TYR A 177 2.97 16.25 4.68
N LEU A 178 2.86 14.97 4.30
CA LEU A 178 1.83 14.47 3.38
C LEU A 178 0.41 14.76 3.91
N ALA A 179 0.14 14.41 5.17
CA ALA A 179 -1.16 14.66 5.79
C ALA A 179 -1.49 16.17 5.83
N HIS A 180 -0.47 17.03 6.01
CA HIS A 180 -0.63 18.47 5.94
C HIS A 180 -0.95 18.95 4.52
N LYS A 181 -0.20 18.50 3.49
CA LYS A 181 -0.46 18.85 2.09
C LYS A 181 -1.87 18.44 1.64
N ILE A 182 -2.34 17.26 2.05
CA ILE A 182 -3.70 16.81 1.78
C ILE A 182 -4.71 17.73 2.47
N SER A 183 -4.49 18.07 3.74
CA SER A 183 -5.40 18.93 4.51
C SER A 183 -5.47 20.35 3.95
N GLU A 184 -4.32 20.91 3.53
CA GLU A 184 -4.20 22.23 2.91
C GLU A 184 -4.97 22.30 1.59
N ASN A 185 -4.94 21.22 0.80
CA ASN A 185 -5.57 21.16 -0.52
C ASN A 185 -6.94 20.46 -0.53
N TYR A 186 -7.50 20.14 0.65
CA TYR A 186 -8.62 19.23 0.79
C TYR A 186 -9.83 19.59 -0.07
N HIS A 187 -10.23 20.87 -0.09
CA HIS A 187 -11.38 21.31 -0.88
C HIS A 187 -11.15 21.23 -2.39
N THR A 188 -9.93 21.54 -2.85
CA THR A 188 -9.55 21.42 -4.26
C THR A 188 -9.56 19.95 -4.69
N LEU A 189 -8.93 19.09 -3.89
CA LEU A 189 -8.90 17.64 -4.13
C LEU A 189 -10.31 17.05 -4.15
N GLN A 190 -11.15 17.41 -3.19
CA GLN A 190 -12.55 16.97 -3.14
C GLN A 190 -13.33 17.40 -4.39
N MET A 191 -13.10 18.63 -4.87
CA MET A 191 -13.77 19.12 -6.08
C MET A 191 -13.29 18.40 -7.33
N ASN A 192 -11.99 18.13 -7.47
CA ASN A 192 -11.44 17.36 -8.58
C ASN A 192 -12.10 15.97 -8.67
N ILE A 193 -12.14 15.24 -7.55
CA ILE A 193 -12.78 13.92 -7.45
C ILE A 193 -14.25 13.98 -7.88
N LEU A 194 -15.02 14.94 -7.37
CA LEU A 194 -16.43 15.11 -7.76
C LEU A 194 -16.60 15.37 -9.26
N MET A 195 -15.72 16.20 -9.84
CA MET A 195 -15.76 16.51 -11.27
C MET A 195 -15.45 15.30 -12.13
N ASP A 196 -14.51 14.46 -11.71
CA ASP A 196 -14.15 13.24 -12.44
C ASP A 196 -15.24 12.17 -12.33
N MET A 197 -15.90 12.03 -11.17
CA MET A 197 -17.09 11.19 -11.02
C MET A 197 -18.22 11.64 -11.96
N ILE A 198 -18.49 12.96 -12.05
CA ILE A 198 -19.51 13.51 -12.94
C ILE A 198 -19.17 13.25 -14.42
N ARG A 199 -17.89 13.31 -14.80
CA ARG A 199 -17.45 12.99 -16.18
C ARG A 199 -17.65 11.51 -16.48
N ALA A 200 -17.22 10.63 -15.59
CA ALA A 200 -17.35 9.19 -15.76
C ALA A 200 -18.81 8.73 -15.90
N ASP A 201 -19.75 9.39 -15.22
CA ASP A 201 -21.18 9.08 -15.35
C ASP A 201 -21.81 9.62 -16.65
N LYS A 202 -21.20 10.62 -17.31
CA LYS A 202 -21.65 11.11 -18.62
C LYS A 202 -21.18 10.25 -19.79
N GLU A 203 -20.16 9.44 -19.58
CA GLU A 203 -19.56 8.58 -20.61
C GLU A 203 -20.15 7.15 -20.61
N LYS A 204 -21.05 6.85 -19.67
CA LYS A 204 -21.86 5.62 -19.60
C LYS A 204 -23.19 5.77 -20.35
#